data_AF-A0ABD3QEP6-F1
#
_entry.id   AF-A0ABD3QEP6-F1
#
_cell.length_a   1.000
_cell.length_b   1.000
_cell.length_c   1.000
_cell.angle_alpha   90.00
_cell.angle_beta   90.00
_cell.angle_gamma   90.00
#
_symmetry.space_group_name_H-M   'P 1'
#
loop_
_entity.id
_entity.type
_entity.pdbx_description
1 polymer ?
#
loop_
_entity_poly.entity_id
_entity_poly.type
_entity_poly.pdbx_seq_one_letter_code
_entity_poly.pdbx_strand_id
1 'polypeptide(L)'
;MNVSLSLLLLLLAVLHHQTVDSFTTATNSVGRGVKRTTTARWNTLPTVQEVSQDDFMKQLGHTARILPLLHPTNGTVVSQEELNALRRVLEEQFKHSEGIRGFFAVYLTSSESLLVEENDDDDNVPRVLREAIVAADPKIMVPLACMNVVMPTAMTSLHTHPDLKECAAKTANNGKKILRLLRGNRLMMDNCRAIARVCDGTAGVEEEELIKYWDSFFCNYKYGPMEKEAIALAMAEFC
;
A
#
# COMPACT_ATOMS: atom_id res chain seq x y z
N MET A 1 1.51 -10.56 -19.17
CA MET A 1 1.00 -10.96 -17.84
C MET A 1 2.09 -11.55 -16.92
N ASN A 2 3.32 -11.02 -16.91
CA ASN A 2 4.40 -11.48 -16.01
C ASN A 2 4.60 -10.60 -14.75
N VAL A 3 3.74 -9.60 -14.56
CA VAL A 3 3.96 -8.48 -13.63
C VAL A 3 3.36 -8.75 -12.23
N SER A 4 2.42 -9.70 -12.13
CA SER A 4 1.79 -10.17 -10.87
C SER A 4 2.74 -10.95 -9.96
N LEU A 5 3.71 -11.65 -10.55
CA LEU A 5 4.66 -12.47 -9.81
C LEU A 5 5.61 -11.59 -8.99
N SER A 6 5.97 -10.41 -9.48
CA SER A 6 6.91 -9.50 -8.81
C SER A 6 6.35 -8.91 -7.52
N LEU A 7 5.05 -8.62 -7.44
CA LEU A 7 4.42 -8.11 -6.21
C LEU A 7 4.25 -9.23 -5.16
N LEU A 8 3.91 -10.44 -5.61
CA LEU A 8 3.85 -11.63 -4.76
C LEU A 8 5.26 -12.02 -4.27
N LEU A 9 6.27 -11.96 -5.14
CA LEU A 9 7.67 -12.20 -4.79
C LEU A 9 8.21 -11.09 -3.87
N LEU A 10 7.76 -9.84 -3.99
CA LEU A 10 8.15 -8.79 -3.04
C LEU A 10 7.47 -8.95 -1.69
N LEU A 11 6.18 -9.30 -1.65
CA LEU A 11 5.50 -9.66 -0.41
C LEU A 11 6.20 -10.85 0.26
N LEU A 12 6.53 -11.90 -0.51
CA LEU A 12 7.28 -13.06 -0.03
C LEU A 12 8.73 -12.73 0.37
N ALA A 13 9.41 -11.82 -0.33
CA ALA A 13 10.80 -11.43 -0.04
C ALA A 13 10.89 -10.51 1.17
N VAL A 14 9.96 -9.57 1.36
CA VAL A 14 9.85 -8.74 2.56
C VAL A 14 9.51 -9.61 3.77
N LEU A 15 8.65 -10.62 3.60
CA LEU A 15 8.35 -11.62 4.62
C LEU A 15 9.58 -12.50 4.98
N HIS A 16 10.40 -12.87 4.00
CA HIS A 16 11.65 -13.63 4.24
C HIS A 16 12.78 -12.78 4.84
N HIS A 17 12.82 -11.47 4.58
CA HIS A 17 13.84 -10.58 5.14
C HIS A 17 13.52 -10.14 6.58
N GLN A 18 12.26 -10.17 7.02
CA GLN A 18 11.93 -9.96 8.43
C GLN A 18 12.36 -11.13 9.33
N THR A 19 12.65 -12.30 8.77
CA THR A 19 13.22 -13.45 9.49
C THR A 19 14.76 -13.52 9.42
N VAL A 20 15.40 -12.67 8.60
CA VAL A 20 16.86 -12.62 8.45
C VAL A 20 17.34 -11.16 8.46
N ASP A 21 17.82 -10.73 9.62
CA ASP A 21 18.63 -9.53 9.89
C ASP A 21 17.93 -8.16 9.98
N SER A 22 17.66 -7.77 11.23
CA SER A 22 18.34 -6.67 11.90
C SER A 22 19.31 -5.84 11.05
N PHE A 23 18.82 -4.93 10.21
CA PHE A 23 19.65 -3.88 9.64
C PHE A 23 19.73 -2.67 10.58
N THR A 24 20.37 -2.90 11.73
CA THR A 24 21.05 -1.88 12.54
C THR A 24 22.44 -2.46 12.78
N THR A 25 23.55 -1.83 12.41
CA THR A 25 24.17 -0.81 13.27
C THR A 25 25.30 -0.09 12.52
N ALA A 26 25.17 1.21 12.34
CA ALA A 26 26.28 2.16 12.20
C ALA A 26 25.70 3.49 12.69
N THR A 27 26.06 4.09 13.82
CA THR A 27 27.26 4.06 14.65
C THR A 27 26.85 4.60 16.03
N ASN A 28 27.20 3.92 17.12
CA ASN A 28 27.18 4.54 18.45
C ASN A 28 28.44 5.39 18.61
N SER A 29 28.30 6.71 18.54
CA SER A 29 29.21 7.64 19.19
C SER A 29 28.42 8.41 20.24
N VAL A 30 28.68 8.06 21.50
CA VAL A 30 28.23 8.79 22.68
C VAL A 30 28.77 10.22 22.62
N GLY A 31 27.90 11.22 22.71
CA GLY A 31 28.30 12.58 23.03
C GLY A 31 27.53 13.71 22.33
N ARG A 32 26.80 14.46 23.16
CA ARG A 32 26.27 15.82 22.95
C ARG A 32 25.08 15.99 22.01
N GLY A 33 24.09 16.74 22.51
CA GLY A 33 22.89 17.14 21.78
C GLY A 33 23.24 17.80 20.45
N VAL A 34 22.86 17.16 19.36
CA VAL A 34 22.90 17.73 18.03
C VAL A 34 21.46 17.92 17.60
N LYS A 35 21.06 19.18 17.40
CA LYS A 35 19.93 19.57 16.55
C LYS A 35 20.25 19.06 15.14
N ARG A 36 20.00 17.77 14.87
CA ARG A 36 20.21 17.16 13.56
C ARG A 36 19.08 17.64 12.63
N THR A 37 19.36 18.81 12.06
CA THR A 37 18.85 19.42 10.83
C THR A 37 17.79 18.62 10.06
N THR A 38 16.54 19.02 10.22
CA THR A 38 15.41 18.70 9.31
C THR A 38 15.81 18.79 7.84
N THR A 39 16.59 19.82 7.49
CA THR A 39 17.07 20.10 6.13
C THR A 39 17.79 18.92 5.46
N ALA A 40 18.55 18.10 6.20
CA ALA A 40 19.30 16.98 5.61
C ALA A 40 18.39 15.84 5.16
N ARG A 41 17.25 15.66 5.82
CA ARG A 41 16.26 14.61 5.49
C ARG A 41 15.47 14.95 4.24
N TRP A 42 15.18 16.23 4.02
CA TRP A 42 14.43 16.70 2.85
C TRP A 42 15.26 16.73 1.56
N ASN A 43 16.58 16.81 1.69
CA ASN A 43 17.51 16.71 0.55
C ASN A 43 17.51 15.33 -0.12
N THR A 44 16.94 14.29 0.52
CA THR A 44 16.85 12.94 -0.06
C THR A 44 15.53 12.70 -0.81
N LEU A 45 14.58 13.65 -0.76
CA LEU A 45 13.32 13.58 -1.48
C LEU A 45 13.61 13.42 -2.98
N PRO A 46 13.07 12.38 -3.65
CA PRO A 46 13.25 12.24 -5.09
C PRO A 46 12.60 13.40 -5.83
N THR A 47 13.14 13.73 -6.99
CA THR A 47 12.58 14.80 -7.83
C THR A 47 11.33 14.31 -8.56
N VAL A 48 10.45 15.25 -8.94
CA VAL A 48 9.27 14.98 -9.78
C VAL A 48 9.69 14.27 -11.08
N GLN A 49 10.81 14.68 -11.68
CA GLN A 49 11.29 14.08 -12.92
C GLN A 49 11.69 12.61 -12.73
N GLU A 50 12.39 12.28 -11.64
CA GLU A 50 12.76 10.90 -11.31
C GLU A 50 11.51 10.02 -11.19
N VAL A 51 10.55 10.41 -10.35
CA VAL A 51 9.38 9.57 -10.08
C VAL A 51 8.42 9.43 -11.26
N SER A 52 8.44 10.36 -12.23
CA SER A 52 7.47 10.38 -13.34
C SER A 52 7.64 9.29 -14.41
N GLN A 53 8.84 8.73 -14.56
CA GLN A 53 9.17 7.81 -15.67
C GLN A 53 9.85 6.52 -15.19
N ASP A 54 10.29 6.47 -13.94
CA ASP A 54 11.06 5.35 -13.44
C ASP A 54 10.22 4.08 -13.26
N ASP A 55 10.85 2.94 -13.54
CA ASP A 55 10.25 1.62 -13.44
C ASP A 55 9.92 1.22 -11.99
N PHE A 56 9.14 0.15 -11.82
CA PHE A 56 8.72 -0.35 -10.51
C PHE A 56 9.86 -0.51 -9.51
N MET A 57 11.03 -1.04 -9.90
CA MET A 57 12.12 -1.30 -8.96
C MET A 57 12.70 0.01 -8.40
N LYS A 58 12.81 1.03 -9.23
CA LYS A 58 13.20 2.37 -8.78
C LYS A 58 12.11 3.04 -7.96
N GLN A 59 10.84 2.83 -8.29
CA GLN A 59 9.69 3.33 -7.50
C GLN A 59 9.74 2.83 -6.05
N LEU A 60 10.15 1.58 -5.80
CA LEU A 60 10.39 1.08 -4.44
C LEU A 60 11.42 1.94 -3.70
N GLY A 61 12.55 2.25 -4.36
CA GLY A 61 13.61 3.09 -3.79
C GLY A 61 13.19 4.54 -3.57
N HIS A 62 12.33 5.10 -4.43
CA HIS A 62 11.73 6.43 -4.22
C HIS A 62 10.83 6.41 -2.98
N THR A 63 9.95 5.41 -2.86
CA THR A 63 9.03 5.32 -1.73
C THR A 63 9.75 5.10 -0.41
N ALA A 64 10.82 4.30 -0.37
CA ALA A 64 11.64 4.12 0.84
C ALA A 64 12.25 5.44 1.34
N ARG A 65 12.53 6.40 0.45
CA ARG A 65 13.00 7.76 0.80
C ARG A 65 11.86 8.69 1.24
N ILE A 66 10.67 8.50 0.68
CA ILE A 66 9.47 9.29 1.00
C ILE A 66 8.88 8.92 2.37
N LEU A 67 8.83 7.62 2.70
CA LEU A 67 8.19 7.08 3.91
C LEU A 67 8.58 7.78 5.21
N PRO A 68 9.88 8.01 5.50
CA PRO A 68 10.28 8.73 6.68
C PRO A 68 9.67 10.16 6.71
N LEU A 69 9.58 10.84 5.56
CA LEU A 69 9.03 12.20 5.47
C LEU A 69 7.53 12.27 5.74
N LEU A 70 6.80 11.18 5.50
CA LEU A 70 5.37 11.04 5.82
C LEU A 70 5.12 10.88 7.32
N HIS A 71 6.08 10.33 8.06
CA HIS A 71 6.02 10.09 9.50
C HIS A 71 7.15 10.86 10.20
N PRO A 72 7.05 12.21 10.29
CA PRO A 72 8.02 13.01 11.02
C PRO A 72 8.05 12.63 12.50
N THR A 73 9.24 12.49 13.07
CA THR A 73 9.41 12.16 14.49
C THR A 73 8.83 13.26 15.37
N ASN A 74 8.25 12.90 16.52
CA ASN A 74 7.62 13.84 17.46
C ASN A 74 8.49 15.07 17.72
N GLY A 75 7.91 16.26 17.51
CA GLY A 75 8.60 17.55 17.68
C GLY A 75 9.28 18.10 16.41
N THR A 76 9.23 17.37 15.29
CA THR A 76 9.73 17.87 14.00
C THR A 76 8.72 18.83 13.39
N VAL A 77 9.08 20.11 13.30
CA VAL A 77 8.31 21.10 12.56
C VAL A 77 8.63 20.94 11.07
N VAL A 78 7.61 20.59 10.29
CA VAL A 78 7.68 20.54 8.82
C VAL A 78 7.08 21.81 8.27
N SER A 79 7.81 22.50 7.40
CA SER A 79 7.33 23.71 6.74
C SER A 79 6.26 23.41 5.69
N GLN A 80 5.41 24.39 5.36
CA GLN A 80 4.41 24.22 4.31
C GLN A 80 5.06 24.01 2.93
N GLU A 81 6.24 24.58 2.70
CA GLU A 81 7.01 24.41 1.46
C GLU A 81 7.48 22.96 1.28
N GLU A 82 7.99 22.35 2.36
CA GLU A 82 8.36 20.94 2.39
C GLU A 82 7.14 20.02 2.17
N LEU A 83 6.01 20.29 2.83
CA LEU A 83 4.76 19.54 2.60
C LEU A 83 4.28 19.65 1.15
N ASN A 84 4.37 20.84 0.54
CA ASN A 84 4.00 21.05 -0.85
C ASN A 84 4.95 20.31 -1.81
N ALA A 85 6.25 20.28 -1.52
CA ALA A 85 7.23 19.54 -2.31
C ALA A 85 6.95 18.03 -2.25
N LEU A 86 6.71 17.49 -1.06
CA LEU A 86 6.33 16.08 -0.86
C LEU A 86 5.03 15.74 -1.58
N ARG A 87 4.02 16.61 -1.50
CA ARG A 87 2.75 16.43 -2.20
C ARG A 87 2.95 16.31 -3.71
N ARG A 88 3.72 17.21 -4.31
CA ARG A 88 3.99 17.20 -5.76
C ARG A 88 4.68 15.90 -6.21
N VAL A 89 5.62 15.40 -5.42
CA VAL A 89 6.31 14.14 -5.70
C VAL A 89 5.34 12.96 -5.63
N LEU A 90 4.48 12.90 -4.61
CA LEU A 90 3.45 11.86 -4.49
C LEU A 90 2.43 11.91 -5.63
N GLU A 91 1.92 13.10 -5.95
CA GLU A 91 0.98 13.30 -7.06
C GLU A 91 1.59 12.84 -8.39
N GLU A 92 2.87 13.13 -8.62
CA GLU A 92 3.56 12.65 -9.82
C GLU A 92 3.74 11.12 -9.82
N GLN A 93 4.18 10.56 -8.68
CA GLN A 93 4.32 9.11 -8.52
C GLN A 93 2.98 8.38 -8.73
N PHE A 94 1.85 9.00 -8.40
CA PHE A 94 0.51 8.41 -8.56
C PHE A 94 -0.15 8.63 -9.94
N LYS A 95 0.56 9.24 -10.90
CA LYS A 95 0.05 9.37 -12.29
C LYS A 95 0.10 8.06 -13.09
N HIS A 96 0.83 7.06 -12.63
CA HIS A 96 1.01 5.81 -13.37
C HIS A 96 1.04 4.58 -12.45
N SER A 97 0.75 3.41 -13.02
CA SER A 97 0.59 2.16 -12.27
C SER A 97 1.85 1.75 -11.52
N GLU A 98 3.02 1.91 -12.12
CA GLU A 98 4.29 1.47 -11.49
C GLU A 98 4.63 2.29 -10.24
N GLY A 99 4.32 3.59 -10.23
CA GLY A 99 4.54 4.44 -9.07
C GLY A 99 3.57 4.13 -7.94
N ILE A 100 2.27 3.92 -8.24
CA ILE A 100 1.29 3.46 -7.23
C ILE A 100 1.69 2.09 -6.66
N ARG A 101 2.07 1.15 -7.52
CA ARG A 101 2.49 -0.20 -7.09
C ARG A 101 3.75 -0.17 -6.24
N GLY A 102 4.77 0.57 -6.67
CA GLY A 102 6.02 0.75 -5.92
C GLY A 102 5.74 1.40 -4.57
N PHE A 103 4.86 2.40 -4.54
CA PHE A 103 4.45 3.03 -3.30
C PHE A 103 3.75 2.08 -2.34
N PHE A 104 2.71 1.38 -2.78
CA PHE A 104 1.98 0.45 -1.92
C PHE A 104 2.84 -0.71 -1.43
N ALA A 105 3.73 -1.23 -2.27
CA ALA A 105 4.62 -2.32 -1.90
C ALA A 105 5.52 -1.98 -0.71
N VAL A 106 5.98 -0.73 -0.59
CA VAL A 106 6.84 -0.31 0.53
C VAL A 106 6.00 0.27 1.67
N TYR A 107 5.01 1.11 1.37
CA TYR A 107 4.18 1.77 2.37
C TYR A 107 3.45 0.74 3.23
N LEU A 108 2.73 -0.22 2.64
CA LEU A 108 1.85 -1.12 3.38
C LEU A 108 2.60 -2.11 4.30
N THR A 109 3.89 -2.34 4.04
CA THR A 109 4.73 -3.25 4.82
C THR A 109 5.72 -2.53 5.74
N SER A 110 5.75 -1.20 5.72
CA SER A 110 6.67 -0.41 6.54
C SER A 110 6.26 -0.40 8.01
N SER A 111 7.24 -0.46 8.92
CA SER A 111 6.95 -0.38 10.35
C SER A 111 6.29 0.95 10.72
N GLU A 112 6.67 2.05 10.09
CA GLU A 112 6.07 3.37 10.32
C GLU A 112 4.57 3.40 10.02
N SER A 113 4.14 2.72 8.95
CA SER A 113 2.71 2.61 8.61
C SER A 113 1.96 1.62 9.51
N LEU A 114 2.66 0.61 10.02
CA LEU A 114 2.09 -0.50 10.78
C LEU A 114 1.97 -0.18 12.28
N LEU A 115 2.83 0.67 12.81
CA LEU A 115 2.87 1.09 14.22
C LEU A 115 1.78 2.10 14.59
N VAL A 116 1.04 2.62 13.61
CA VAL A 116 -0.13 3.46 13.88
C VAL A 116 -1.31 2.54 14.24
N GLU A 117 -1.31 2.11 15.51
CA GLU A 117 -2.27 1.18 16.11
C GLU A 117 -3.69 1.75 16.20
N GLU A 118 -4.64 0.89 15.82
CA GLU A 118 -5.98 0.57 16.37
C GLU A 118 -6.91 1.64 16.99
N ASN A 119 -6.62 2.93 16.90
CA ASN A 119 -7.68 3.91 17.06
C ASN A 119 -8.40 4.00 15.72
N ASP A 120 -9.66 3.54 15.71
CA ASP A 120 -10.56 3.32 14.57
C ASP A 120 -10.89 4.58 13.74
N ASP A 121 -10.19 5.69 13.99
CA ASP A 121 -10.32 6.90 13.21
C ASP A 121 -9.53 6.77 11.90
N ASP A 122 -10.23 7.05 10.80
CA ASP A 122 -9.69 7.23 9.45
C ASP A 122 -8.56 8.29 9.41
N ASP A 123 -8.26 8.98 10.52
CA ASP A 123 -7.29 10.07 10.70
C ASP A 123 -5.81 9.64 10.72
N ASN A 124 -5.52 8.34 10.75
CA ASN A 124 -4.15 7.84 10.91
C ASN A 124 -3.30 7.81 9.62
N VAL A 125 -3.88 8.17 8.45
CA VAL A 125 -3.12 8.37 7.21
C VAL A 125 -2.64 9.83 7.11
N PRO A 126 -1.32 10.07 6.90
CA PRO A 126 -0.78 11.43 6.77
C PRO A 126 -1.56 12.27 5.76
N ARG A 127 -1.93 13.50 6.14
CA ARG A 127 -2.81 14.38 5.34
C ARG A 127 -2.30 14.56 3.90
N VAL A 128 -1.00 14.77 3.73
CA VAL A 128 -0.38 14.94 2.41
C VAL A 128 -0.54 13.70 1.52
N LEU A 129 -0.47 12.51 2.11
CA LEU A 129 -0.69 11.25 1.40
C LEU A 129 -2.16 11.06 1.04
N ARG A 130 -3.07 11.37 1.96
CA ARG A 130 -4.52 11.35 1.70
C ARG A 130 -4.88 12.24 0.51
N GLU A 131 -4.42 13.48 0.52
CA GLU A 131 -4.68 14.43 -0.57
C GLU A 131 -4.18 13.89 -1.92
N ALA A 132 -2.98 13.31 -1.97
CA ALA A 132 -2.42 12.73 -3.18
C ALA A 132 -3.21 11.49 -3.67
N ILE A 133 -3.65 10.61 -2.76
CA ILE A 133 -4.43 9.41 -3.10
C ILE A 133 -5.79 9.78 -3.68
N VAL A 134 -6.48 10.74 -3.05
CA VAL A 134 -7.79 11.19 -3.50
C VAL A 134 -7.70 11.91 -4.85
N ALA A 135 -6.58 12.59 -5.13
CA ALA A 135 -6.34 13.28 -6.40
C ALA A 135 -5.87 12.37 -7.54
N ALA A 136 -5.42 11.14 -7.25
CA ALA A 136 -4.94 10.20 -8.25
C ALA A 136 -6.07 9.74 -9.20
N ASP A 137 -5.72 9.31 -10.41
CA ASP A 137 -6.70 8.77 -11.36
C ASP A 137 -7.37 7.52 -10.75
N PRO A 138 -8.69 7.58 -10.45
CA PRO A 138 -9.37 6.47 -9.80
C PRO A 138 -9.40 5.21 -10.69
N LYS A 139 -9.27 5.33 -12.01
CA LYS A 139 -9.20 4.16 -12.90
C LYS A 139 -7.94 3.32 -12.70
N ILE A 140 -6.87 3.91 -12.17
CA ILE A 140 -5.61 3.23 -11.86
C ILE A 140 -5.51 2.94 -10.36
N MET A 141 -5.82 3.94 -9.52
CA MET A 141 -5.68 3.86 -8.06
C MET A 141 -6.61 2.81 -7.44
N VAL A 142 -7.89 2.80 -7.83
CA VAL A 142 -8.89 1.90 -7.22
C VAL A 142 -8.56 0.42 -7.39
N PRO A 143 -8.35 -0.13 -8.60
CA PRO A 143 -8.09 -1.56 -8.74
C PRO A 143 -6.81 -1.98 -8.01
N LEU A 144 -5.78 -1.12 -7.98
CA LEU A 144 -4.56 -1.37 -7.22
C LEU A 144 -4.79 -1.34 -5.71
N ALA A 145 -5.58 -0.39 -5.20
CA ALA A 145 -5.95 -0.34 -3.78
C ALA A 145 -6.74 -1.60 -3.37
N CYS A 146 -7.70 -2.02 -4.20
CA CYS A 146 -8.45 -3.27 -3.97
C CYS A 146 -7.52 -4.50 -3.94
N MET A 147 -6.59 -4.63 -4.90
CA MET A 147 -5.60 -5.73 -4.90
C MET A 147 -4.77 -5.78 -3.62
N ASN A 148 -4.38 -4.61 -3.10
CA ASN A 148 -3.61 -4.49 -1.87
C ASN A 148 -4.42 -4.76 -0.59
N VAL A 149 -5.71 -5.07 -0.70
CA VAL A 149 -6.51 -5.70 0.36
C VAL A 149 -6.74 -7.17 0.03
N VAL A 150 -7.21 -7.49 -1.18
CA VAL A 150 -7.52 -8.86 -1.62
C VAL A 150 -6.34 -9.82 -1.40
N MET A 151 -5.16 -9.47 -1.90
CA MET A 151 -4.00 -10.35 -1.86
C MET A 151 -3.54 -10.65 -0.42
N PRO A 152 -3.24 -9.66 0.44
CA PRO A 152 -2.83 -9.95 1.81
C PRO A 152 -3.93 -10.62 2.64
N THR A 153 -5.22 -10.33 2.41
CA THR A 153 -6.32 -11.06 3.06
C THR A 153 -6.31 -12.54 2.71
N ALA A 154 -6.12 -12.91 1.44
CA ALA A 154 -5.96 -14.31 1.06
C ALA A 154 -4.71 -14.94 1.73
N MET A 155 -3.61 -14.20 1.80
CA MET A 155 -2.37 -14.71 2.41
C MET A 155 -2.50 -15.03 3.90
N THR A 156 -3.38 -14.33 4.64
CA THR A 156 -3.70 -14.66 6.04
C THR A 156 -4.25 -16.09 6.20
N SER A 157 -5.03 -16.57 5.22
CA SER A 157 -5.58 -17.93 5.22
C SER A 157 -4.59 -18.96 4.65
N LEU A 158 -3.78 -18.58 3.66
CA LEU A 158 -2.85 -19.47 2.96
C LEU A 158 -1.60 -19.84 3.76
N HIS A 159 -1.03 -18.91 4.51
CA HIS A 159 0.18 -19.19 5.27
C HIS A 159 -0.10 -20.10 6.46
N THR A 160 0.81 -21.00 6.81
CA THR A 160 0.71 -21.81 8.04
C THR A 160 1.49 -21.20 9.20
N HIS A 161 2.52 -20.39 8.91
CA HIS A 161 3.36 -19.75 9.90
C HIS A 161 2.65 -18.55 10.55
N PRO A 162 2.57 -18.46 11.90
CA PRO A 162 1.88 -17.38 12.60
C PRO A 162 2.36 -15.97 12.19
N ASP A 163 3.67 -15.74 12.16
CA ASP A 163 4.23 -14.43 11.84
C ASP A 163 3.88 -13.96 10.42
N LEU A 164 3.83 -14.89 9.46
CA LEU A 164 3.45 -14.59 8.08
C LEU A 164 1.96 -14.25 7.97
N LYS A 165 1.11 -14.94 8.74
CA LYS A 165 -0.32 -14.61 8.84
C LYS A 165 -0.53 -13.22 9.43
N GLU A 166 0.19 -12.92 10.51
CA GLU A 166 0.11 -11.63 11.20
C GLU A 166 0.55 -10.49 10.29
N CYS A 167 1.70 -10.64 9.61
CA CYS A 167 2.21 -9.64 8.68
C CYS A 167 1.25 -9.43 7.49
N ALA A 168 0.67 -10.51 6.95
CA ALA A 168 -0.37 -10.41 5.92
C ALA A 168 -1.62 -9.68 6.43
N ALA A 169 -2.11 -10.01 7.63
CA ALA A 169 -3.29 -9.36 8.22
C ALA A 169 -3.05 -7.86 8.46
N LYS A 170 -1.88 -7.51 8.99
CA LYS A 170 -1.41 -6.14 9.17
C LYS A 170 -1.35 -5.36 7.85
N THR A 171 -0.80 -5.99 6.81
CA THR A 171 -0.73 -5.42 5.46
C THR A 171 -2.13 -5.20 4.88
N ALA A 172 -3.04 -6.16 5.03
CA ALA A 172 -4.43 -6.04 4.60
C ALA A 172 -5.15 -4.89 5.31
N ASN A 173 -4.97 -4.78 6.63
CA ASN A 173 -5.55 -3.69 7.43
C ASN A 173 -5.03 -2.32 6.99
N ASN A 174 -3.73 -2.19 6.68
CA ASN A 174 -3.20 -0.96 6.10
C ASN A 174 -3.76 -0.69 4.69
N GLY A 175 -3.96 -1.73 3.88
CA GLY A 175 -4.66 -1.61 2.59
C GLY A 175 -6.09 -1.07 2.77
N LYS A 176 -6.82 -1.55 3.78
CA LYS A 176 -8.16 -1.07 4.12
C LYS A 176 -8.14 0.42 4.51
N LYS A 177 -7.16 0.87 5.30
CA LYS A 177 -7.01 2.31 5.64
C LYS A 177 -6.93 3.17 4.38
N ILE A 178 -6.18 2.73 3.36
CA ILE A 178 -6.09 3.42 2.07
C ILE A 178 -7.42 3.36 1.31
N LEU A 179 -8.08 2.20 1.26
CA LEU A 179 -9.35 2.02 0.57
C LEU A 179 -10.47 2.89 1.18
N ARG A 180 -10.44 3.13 2.50
CA ARG A 180 -11.39 4.04 3.20
C ARG A 180 -11.26 5.49 2.70
N LEU A 181 -10.08 5.93 2.28
CA LEU A 181 -9.89 7.27 1.71
C LEU A 181 -10.62 7.44 0.38
N LEU A 182 -10.93 6.34 -0.30
CA LEU A 182 -11.64 6.29 -1.57
C LEU A 182 -13.15 6.07 -1.39
N ARG A 183 -13.68 6.14 -0.17
CA ARG A 183 -15.12 6.07 0.12
C ARG A 183 -15.90 7.12 -0.69
N GLY A 184 -17.06 6.72 -1.19
CA GLY A 184 -17.89 7.54 -2.08
C GLY A 184 -17.45 7.53 -3.55
N ASN A 185 -16.28 6.97 -3.89
CA ASN A 185 -15.90 6.77 -5.29
C ASN A 185 -16.70 5.61 -5.90
N ARG A 186 -17.42 5.88 -7.00
CA ARG A 186 -18.25 4.87 -7.67
C ARG A 186 -17.43 3.68 -8.18
N LEU A 187 -16.25 3.90 -8.76
CA LEU A 187 -15.39 2.83 -9.25
C LEU A 187 -14.91 1.93 -8.11
N MET A 188 -14.67 2.49 -6.93
CA MET A 188 -14.31 1.71 -5.73
C MET A 188 -15.46 0.78 -5.33
N MET A 189 -16.66 1.32 -5.18
CA MET A 189 -17.85 0.52 -4.85
C MET A 189 -18.14 -0.57 -5.91
N ASP A 190 -17.98 -0.23 -7.20
CA ASP A 190 -18.17 -1.19 -8.30
C ASP A 190 -17.13 -2.32 -8.24
N ASN A 191 -15.87 -2.01 -7.92
CA ASN A 191 -14.82 -3.03 -7.72
C ASN A 191 -15.12 -3.91 -6.51
N CYS A 192 -15.45 -3.34 -5.35
CA CYS A 192 -15.75 -4.11 -4.14
C CYS A 192 -16.95 -5.04 -4.34
N ARG A 193 -18.02 -4.56 -5.00
CA ARG A 193 -19.17 -5.41 -5.37
C ARG A 193 -18.80 -6.51 -6.35
N ALA A 194 -18.02 -6.20 -7.39
CA ALA A 194 -17.58 -7.22 -8.34
C ALA A 194 -16.74 -8.30 -7.65
N ILE A 195 -15.81 -7.92 -6.78
CA ILE A 195 -15.00 -8.85 -5.98
C ILE A 195 -15.89 -9.73 -5.10
N ALA A 196 -16.84 -9.14 -4.35
CA ALA A 196 -17.75 -9.90 -3.50
C ALA A 196 -18.56 -10.94 -4.30
N ARG A 197 -19.07 -10.56 -5.48
CA ARG A 197 -19.81 -11.49 -6.36
C ARG A 197 -18.95 -12.65 -6.87
N VAL A 198 -17.69 -12.40 -7.20
CA VAL A 198 -16.72 -13.44 -7.59
C VAL A 198 -16.42 -14.40 -6.42
N CYS A 199 -16.33 -13.86 -5.20
CA CYS A 199 -16.15 -14.67 -4.01
C CYS A 199 -17.37 -15.56 -3.71
N ASP A 200 -18.57 -15.01 -3.81
CA ASP A 200 -19.84 -15.71 -3.52
C ASP A 200 -20.28 -16.67 -4.63
N GLY A 201 -19.63 -16.63 -5.80
CA GLY A 201 -20.02 -17.45 -6.96
C GLY A 201 -21.36 -17.04 -7.59
N THR A 202 -21.81 -15.80 -7.35
CA THR A 202 -23.05 -15.22 -7.93
C THR A 202 -22.79 -14.45 -9.24
N ALA A 203 -21.61 -14.69 -9.79
CA ALA A 203 -21.19 -14.27 -11.10
C ALA A 203 -22.06 -15.05 -12.14
N GLY A 204 -22.77 -14.34 -13.03
CA GLY A 204 -23.67 -14.93 -14.03
C GLY A 204 -23.08 -14.97 -15.45
N VAL A 205 -23.67 -15.77 -16.36
CA VAL A 205 -23.13 -16.03 -17.72
C VAL A 205 -22.92 -14.75 -18.57
N GLU A 206 -23.67 -13.68 -18.31
CA GLU A 206 -23.47 -12.34 -18.92
C GLU A 206 -22.82 -11.38 -17.92
N GLU A 207 -21.60 -11.69 -17.52
CA GLU A 207 -20.90 -10.85 -16.55
C GLU A 207 -20.30 -9.59 -17.17
N GLU A 208 -20.58 -8.48 -16.48
CA GLU A 208 -19.92 -7.17 -16.59
C GLU A 208 -18.40 -7.36 -16.66
N GLU A 209 -17.71 -6.59 -17.52
CA GLU A 209 -16.25 -6.72 -17.76
C GLU A 209 -15.42 -6.74 -16.47
N LEU A 210 -15.87 -6.01 -15.45
CA LEU A 210 -15.22 -5.92 -14.15
C LEU A 210 -15.28 -7.23 -13.36
N ILE A 211 -16.38 -7.99 -13.45
CA ILE A 211 -16.51 -9.29 -12.78
C ILE A 211 -15.59 -10.30 -13.48
N LYS A 212 -15.57 -10.32 -14.83
CA LYS A 212 -14.63 -11.16 -15.60
C LYS A 212 -13.17 -10.89 -15.28
N TYR A 213 -12.83 -9.61 -15.08
CA TYR A 213 -11.49 -9.21 -14.65
C TYR A 213 -11.12 -9.82 -13.30
N TRP A 214 -11.99 -9.65 -12.29
CA TRP A 214 -11.74 -10.20 -10.96
C TRP A 214 -11.81 -11.72 -10.93
N ASP A 215 -12.71 -12.37 -11.67
CA ASP A 215 -12.74 -13.82 -11.78
C ASP A 215 -11.42 -14.37 -12.36
N SER A 216 -10.94 -13.77 -13.46
CA SER A 216 -9.63 -14.10 -14.03
C SER A 216 -8.50 -13.89 -13.01
N PHE A 217 -8.52 -12.79 -12.26
CA PHE A 217 -7.55 -12.54 -11.20
C PHE A 217 -7.56 -13.66 -10.15
N PHE A 218 -8.72 -14.03 -9.61
CA PHE A 218 -8.85 -15.08 -8.60
C PHE A 218 -8.41 -16.45 -9.13
N CYS A 219 -8.76 -16.78 -10.38
CA CYS A 219 -8.30 -18.00 -11.05
C CYS A 219 -6.77 -18.03 -11.21
N ASN A 220 -6.15 -16.92 -11.61
CA ASN A 220 -4.69 -16.84 -11.78
C ASN A 220 -3.93 -17.06 -10.47
N TYR A 221 -4.48 -16.56 -9.36
CA TYR A 221 -3.91 -16.74 -8.02
C TYR A 221 -4.37 -18.02 -7.31
N LYS A 222 -5.28 -18.79 -7.93
CA LYS A 222 -5.80 -20.06 -7.42
C LYS A 222 -6.41 -19.95 -6.01
N TYR A 223 -7.12 -18.86 -5.73
CA TYR A 223 -7.80 -18.69 -4.45
C TYR A 223 -8.97 -19.67 -4.31
N GLY A 224 -8.95 -20.44 -3.22
CA GLY A 224 -9.98 -21.42 -2.89
C GLY A 224 -11.14 -20.80 -2.10
N PRO A 225 -12.09 -21.65 -1.64
CA PRO A 225 -13.27 -21.18 -0.91
C PRO A 225 -12.95 -20.40 0.36
N MET A 226 -11.94 -20.84 1.13
CA MET A 226 -11.55 -20.17 2.38
C MET A 226 -10.97 -18.78 2.15
N GLU A 227 -10.12 -18.62 1.13
CA GLU A 227 -9.57 -17.31 0.77
C GLU A 227 -10.68 -16.38 0.25
N LYS A 228 -11.56 -16.91 -0.60
CA LYS A 228 -12.70 -16.16 -1.16
C LYS A 228 -13.65 -15.66 -0.06
N GLU A 229 -13.98 -16.49 0.93
CA GLU A 229 -14.79 -16.11 2.08
C GLU A 229 -14.15 -14.97 2.88
N ALA A 230 -12.85 -15.08 3.21
CA ALA A 230 -12.13 -14.03 3.92
C ALA A 230 -12.08 -12.72 3.12
N ILE A 231 -11.86 -12.79 1.81
CA ILE A 231 -11.86 -11.61 0.94
C ILE A 231 -13.25 -10.98 0.86
N ALA A 232 -14.32 -11.77 0.74
CA ALA A 232 -15.69 -11.26 0.71
C ALA A 232 -16.02 -10.46 1.98
N LEU A 233 -15.67 -11.01 3.15
CA LEU A 233 -15.83 -10.33 4.44
C LEU A 233 -15.04 -9.01 4.49
N ALA A 234 -13.81 -8.99 3.99
CA ALA A 234 -13.00 -7.76 3.95
C ALA A 234 -13.56 -6.70 3.00
N MET A 235 -14.15 -7.10 1.87
CA MET A 235 -14.74 -6.18 0.88
C MET A 235 -16.11 -5.65 1.29
N ALA A 236 -16.86 -6.41 2.09
CA ALA A 236 -18.18 -6.01 2.59
C ALA A 236 -18.15 -4.71 3.41
N GLU A 237 -17.01 -4.35 4.01
CA GLU A 237 -16.80 -3.05 4.68
C GLU A 237 -16.97 -1.82 3.75
N PHE A 238 -16.96 -2.04 2.43
CA PHE A 238 -16.88 -1.01 1.40
C PHE A 238 -18.00 -1.08 0.34
N CYS A 239 -18.91 -2.05 0.45
CA CYS A 239 -19.98 -2.32 -0.52
C CYS A 239 -21.30 -1.62 -0.19
#